data_AF-A0A2I1CQI0-F1
#
_entry.id   AF-A0A2I1CQI0-F1
#
_cell.length_a   1.000
_cell.length_b   1.000
_cell.length_c   1.000
_cell.angle_alpha   90.00
_cell.angle_beta   90.00
_cell.angle_gamma   90.00
#
_symmetry.space_group_name_H-M   'P 1'
#
loop_
_entity.id
_entity.type
_entity.pdbx_description
1 polymer ?
#
loop_
_entity_poly.entity_id
_entity_poly.type
_entity_poly.pdbx_seq_one_letter_code
_entity_poly.pdbx_strand_id
1 'polypeptide(L)'
;MTYTIHPLTLEDIPETFTMAQQAFSKSNRHFYNPYPYSDESHAQLLERQLDFFKDRPPNQAFKAVDDATGHIVGAAGWGVHVEDEPVTQTLKETVEARMQPRIPELCEDPFRGVYTAMNEGRREVIGVVGGEGGEVVRFKKRVELQFLHTHPEYQRRGIGSALLKRFLEETAGLGLMLYLQATDEGRPLYEKIGFEAVLKRTYVFEDGDAEPYNISFMVKSPKVKTLCVSGEGLHSPETAIA
;
A
#
# COMPACT_ATOMS: atom_id res chain seq x y z
N MET A 1 8.29 6.36 25.48
CA MET A 1 9.00 6.37 24.18
C MET A 1 8.41 7.48 23.35
N THR A 2 9.26 8.37 22.85
CA THR A 2 8.87 9.47 21.95
C THR A 2 9.47 9.18 20.57
N TYR A 3 8.78 9.60 19.53
CA TYR A 3 9.27 9.50 18.16
C TYR A 3 8.77 10.69 17.37
N THR A 4 9.53 11.05 16.35
CA THR A 4 9.21 12.15 15.45
C THR A 4 9.00 11.62 14.03
N ILE A 5 7.99 12.14 13.33
CA ILE A 5 7.71 11.77 11.93
C ILE A 5 8.39 12.78 11.01
N HIS A 6 9.19 12.28 10.07
CA HIS A 6 9.92 13.06 9.08
C HIS A 6 9.59 12.58 7.66
N PRO A 7 9.80 13.42 6.64
CA PRO A 7 9.90 12.95 5.26
C PRO A 7 10.95 11.84 5.15
N LEU A 8 10.65 10.81 4.36
CA LEU A 8 11.59 9.75 4.02
C LEU A 8 12.36 10.17 2.75
N THR A 9 13.69 10.09 2.81
CA THR A 9 14.62 10.48 1.73
C THR A 9 15.35 9.25 1.17
N LEU A 10 16.08 9.42 0.06
CA LEU A 10 16.84 8.33 -0.55
C LEU A 10 17.93 7.77 0.40
N GLU A 11 18.47 8.59 1.29
CA GLU A 11 19.49 8.19 2.29
C GLU A 11 18.92 7.24 3.35
N ASP A 12 17.61 7.25 3.56
CA ASP A 12 16.92 6.40 4.54
C ASP A 12 16.61 4.99 4.03
N ILE A 13 16.77 4.76 2.72
CA ILE A 13 16.36 3.51 2.07
C ILE A 13 17.10 2.28 2.61
N PRO A 14 18.42 2.31 2.86
CA PRO A 14 19.12 1.16 3.43
C PRO A 14 18.56 0.71 4.80
N GLU A 15 18.31 1.66 5.72
CA GLU A 15 17.79 1.35 7.05
C GLU A 15 16.32 0.89 6.99
N THR A 16 15.48 1.59 6.21
CA THR A 16 14.07 1.21 6.05
C THR A 16 13.89 -0.13 5.31
N PHE A 17 14.74 -0.43 4.33
CA PHE A 17 14.74 -1.71 3.64
C PHE A 17 15.06 -2.86 4.60
N THR A 18 16.10 -2.69 5.43
CA THR A 18 16.47 -3.68 6.47
C THR A 18 15.35 -3.87 7.50
N MET A 19 14.76 -2.76 7.97
CA MET A 19 13.61 -2.81 8.89
C MET A 19 12.40 -3.53 8.26
N ALA A 20 12.12 -3.31 6.97
CA ALA A 20 11.04 -3.99 6.27
C ALA A 20 11.27 -5.50 6.22
N GLN A 21 12.51 -5.96 5.98
CA GLN A 21 12.84 -7.39 6.03
C GLN A 21 12.48 -7.99 7.39
N GLN A 22 12.84 -7.32 8.48
CA GLN A 22 12.52 -7.79 9.84
C GLN A 22 11.02 -7.77 10.12
N ALA A 23 10.32 -6.70 9.73
CA ALA A 23 8.88 -6.53 9.92
C ALA A 23 8.06 -7.60 9.19
N PHE A 24 8.53 -8.09 8.04
CA PHE A 24 7.86 -9.13 7.24
C PHE A 24 8.57 -10.48 7.30
N SER A 25 9.42 -10.71 8.32
CA SER A 25 10.24 -11.92 8.43
C SER A 25 9.44 -13.23 8.40
N LYS A 26 8.22 -13.27 8.94
CA LYS A 26 7.33 -14.43 8.87
C LYS A 26 7.01 -14.82 7.43
N SER A 27 6.62 -13.86 6.60
CA SER A 27 6.28 -14.09 5.19
C SER A 27 7.53 -14.29 4.33
N ASN A 28 8.59 -13.52 4.60
CA ASN A 28 9.84 -13.59 3.84
C ASN A 28 10.51 -14.96 3.91
N ARG A 29 10.34 -15.72 4.99
CA ARG A 29 10.82 -17.11 5.12
C ARG A 29 10.22 -18.08 4.09
N HIS A 30 9.07 -17.74 3.49
CA HIS A 30 8.49 -18.52 2.40
C HIS A 30 8.98 -18.06 1.02
N PHE A 31 9.52 -16.85 0.93
CA PHE A 31 9.99 -16.25 -0.31
C PHE A 31 11.48 -16.46 -0.54
N TYR A 32 12.24 -16.70 0.52
CA TYR A 32 13.68 -16.86 0.47
C TYR A 32 14.15 -18.04 1.31
N ASN A 33 15.05 -18.85 0.77
CA ASN A 33 15.65 -19.98 1.48
C ASN A 33 17.14 -20.13 1.07
N PRO A 34 18.09 -19.98 2.02
CA PRO A 34 17.89 -19.65 3.43
C PRO A 34 17.33 -18.24 3.66
N TYR A 35 16.72 -18.02 4.83
CA TYR A 35 16.33 -16.69 5.32
C TYR A 35 16.88 -16.42 6.73
N PRO A 36 17.57 -15.29 6.98
CA PRO A 36 17.90 -14.23 6.02
C PRO A 36 18.79 -14.72 4.87
N TYR A 37 18.60 -14.13 3.68
CA TYR A 37 19.46 -14.35 2.52
C TYR A 37 20.84 -13.70 2.72
N SER A 38 21.80 -13.99 1.85
CA SER A 38 23.17 -13.48 1.93
C SER A 38 23.29 -11.96 1.82
N ASP A 39 24.39 -11.40 2.33
CA ASP A 39 24.69 -9.96 2.22
C ASP A 39 24.82 -9.50 0.75
N GLU A 40 25.30 -10.37 -0.14
CA GLU A 40 25.38 -10.11 -1.57
C GLU A 40 23.98 -9.97 -2.19
N SER A 41 23.08 -10.90 -1.88
CA SER A 41 21.66 -10.82 -2.28
C SER A 41 20.96 -9.59 -1.68
N HIS A 42 21.31 -9.23 -0.43
CA HIS A 42 20.81 -8.01 0.20
C HIS A 42 21.22 -6.77 -0.59
N ALA A 43 22.49 -6.65 -0.97
CA ALA A 43 23.00 -5.52 -1.73
C ALA A 43 22.29 -5.38 -3.09
N GLN A 44 22.07 -6.49 -3.81
CA GLN A 44 21.35 -6.49 -5.08
C GLN A 44 19.89 -6.04 -4.95
N LEU A 45 19.17 -6.54 -3.94
CA LEU A 45 17.79 -6.13 -3.69
C LEU A 45 17.70 -4.67 -3.21
N LEU A 46 18.66 -4.21 -2.42
CA LEU A 46 18.75 -2.82 -1.98
C LEU A 46 18.99 -1.87 -3.16
N GLU A 47 19.86 -2.22 -4.11
CA GLU A 47 20.07 -1.43 -5.33
C GLU A 47 18.76 -1.27 -6.12
N ARG A 48 18.03 -2.38 -6.31
CA ARG A 48 16.69 -2.36 -6.93
C ARG A 48 15.70 -1.47 -6.19
N GLN A 49 15.74 -1.49 -4.86
CA GLN A 49 14.90 -0.64 -4.02
C GLN A 49 15.28 0.84 -4.16
N LEU A 50 16.57 1.16 -4.18
CA LEU A 50 17.06 2.52 -4.41
C LEU A 50 16.59 3.06 -5.77
N ASP A 51 16.70 2.26 -6.83
CA ASP A 51 16.22 2.66 -8.16
C ASP A 51 14.72 2.97 -8.16
N PHE A 52 13.91 2.14 -7.50
CA PHE A 52 12.47 2.41 -7.36
C PHE A 52 12.17 3.70 -6.60
N PHE A 53 12.98 4.04 -5.59
CA PHE A 53 12.78 5.25 -4.80
C PHE A 53 13.34 6.52 -5.44
N LYS A 54 14.33 6.43 -6.33
CA LYS A 54 14.87 7.58 -7.08
C LYS A 54 13.80 8.28 -7.91
N ASP A 55 12.88 7.52 -8.48
CA ASP A 55 11.80 8.04 -9.34
C ASP A 55 10.54 8.43 -8.55
N ARG A 56 10.52 8.21 -7.22
CA ARG A 56 9.37 8.54 -6.38
C ARG A 56 9.25 10.06 -6.22
N PRO A 57 8.04 10.64 -6.39
CA PRO A 57 7.85 12.06 -6.12
C PRO A 57 8.24 12.43 -4.67
N PRO A 58 8.88 13.59 -4.46
CA PRO A 58 9.15 14.07 -3.12
C PRO A 58 7.82 14.22 -2.36
N ASN A 59 7.83 13.94 -1.06
CA ASN A 59 6.67 14.04 -0.15
C ASN A 59 5.61 12.92 -0.24
N GLN A 60 5.92 11.77 -0.82
CA GLN A 60 5.02 10.60 -0.82
C GLN A 60 5.48 9.45 0.09
N ALA A 61 6.34 9.75 1.06
CA ALA A 61 6.77 8.80 2.08
C ALA A 61 7.19 9.51 3.37
N PHE A 62 6.94 8.83 4.49
CA PHE A 62 7.34 9.24 5.83
C PHE A 62 8.11 8.15 6.54
N LYS A 63 8.96 8.57 7.47
CA LYS A 63 9.63 7.72 8.46
C LYS A 63 9.29 8.21 9.87
N ALA A 64 9.14 7.30 10.82
CA ALA A 64 9.11 7.58 12.25
C ALA A 64 10.49 7.26 12.82
N VAL A 65 11.09 8.23 13.50
CA VAL A 65 12.42 8.13 14.11
C VAL A 65 12.27 8.12 15.62
N ASP A 66 12.86 7.15 16.31
CA ASP A 66 12.91 7.13 17.77
C ASP A 66 13.86 8.23 18.26
N ASP A 67 13.35 9.16 19.07
CA ASP A 67 14.12 10.36 19.46
C ASP A 67 15.32 10.01 20.35
N ALA A 68 15.27 8.87 21.04
CA ALA A 68 16.33 8.43 21.95
C ALA A 68 17.53 7.84 21.20
N THR A 69 17.29 7.12 20.11
CA THR A 69 18.33 6.38 19.39
C THR A 69 18.68 6.97 18.02
N GLY A 70 17.79 7.78 17.45
CA GLY A 70 17.90 8.27 16.07
C GLY A 70 17.58 7.22 15.01
N HIS A 71 17.20 5.99 15.41
CA HIS A 71 16.86 4.92 14.47
C HIS A 71 15.46 5.09 13.89
N ILE A 72 15.31 4.68 12.62
CA ILE A 72 14.02 4.59 11.97
C ILE A 72 13.27 3.37 12.52
N VAL A 73 12.10 3.61 13.11
CA VAL A 73 11.27 2.60 13.76
C VAL A 73 9.97 2.30 13.03
N GLY A 74 9.67 3.07 11.99
CA GLY A 74 8.57 2.79 11.08
C GLY A 74 8.64 3.64 9.82
N ALA A 75 8.01 3.16 8.75
CA ALA A 75 7.93 3.89 7.50
C ALA A 75 6.59 3.63 6.81
N ALA A 76 6.10 4.63 6.08
CA ALA A 76 4.90 4.52 5.26
C ALA A 76 5.10 5.31 3.96
N GLY A 77 4.51 4.82 2.88
CA GLY A 77 4.62 5.48 1.58
C GLY A 77 3.46 5.14 0.66
N TRP A 78 3.11 6.09 -0.19
CA TRP A 78 1.94 6.01 -1.06
C TRP A 78 2.26 6.48 -2.48
N GLY A 79 1.33 6.22 -3.40
CA GLY A 79 1.31 6.81 -4.74
C GLY A 79 -0.01 7.55 -4.95
N VAL A 80 0.01 8.61 -5.77
CA VAL A 80 -1.18 9.39 -6.13
C VAL A 80 -1.42 9.27 -7.62
N HIS A 81 -2.57 8.72 -8.00
CA HIS A 81 -3.03 8.57 -9.36
C HIS A 81 -4.31 9.38 -9.54
N VAL A 82 -4.17 10.61 -10.07
CA VAL A 82 -5.30 11.55 -10.24
C VAL A 82 -6.21 11.20 -11.42
N GLU A 83 -5.70 10.40 -12.35
CA GLU A 83 -6.41 9.85 -13.52
C GLU A 83 -6.37 8.33 -13.50
N ASP A 84 -7.22 7.71 -14.31
CA ASP A 84 -7.18 6.27 -14.51
C ASP A 84 -5.86 5.86 -15.18
N GLU A 85 -5.10 5.02 -14.51
CA GLU A 85 -3.77 4.59 -14.91
C GLU A 85 -3.85 3.51 -15.99
N PRO A 86 -3.24 3.67 -17.18
CA PRO A 86 -3.26 2.65 -18.21
C PRO A 86 -2.51 1.40 -17.76
N VAL A 87 -3.08 0.22 -18.03
CA VAL A 87 -2.38 -1.05 -17.85
C VAL A 87 -1.50 -1.29 -19.07
N THR A 88 -0.19 -1.19 -18.89
CA THR A 88 0.81 -1.38 -19.94
C THR A 88 1.48 -2.76 -19.91
N GLN A 89 1.27 -3.52 -18.83
CA GLN A 89 1.85 -4.84 -18.61
C GLN A 89 0.74 -5.86 -18.34
N THR A 90 0.92 -7.07 -18.88
CA THR A 90 0.13 -8.24 -18.52
C THR A 90 0.37 -8.63 -17.06
N LEU A 91 -0.53 -9.44 -16.49
CA LEU A 91 -0.35 -9.99 -15.15
C LEU A 91 0.99 -10.72 -15.00
N LYS A 92 1.33 -11.55 -16.01
CA LYS A 92 2.58 -12.31 -16.03
C LYS A 92 3.80 -11.38 -16.04
N GLU A 93 3.82 -10.37 -16.90
CA GLU A 93 4.94 -9.42 -16.98
C GLU A 93 5.13 -8.64 -15.67
N THR A 94 4.04 -8.19 -15.03
CA THR A 94 4.10 -7.52 -13.73
C THR A 94 4.74 -8.42 -12.66
N VAL A 95 4.36 -9.71 -12.62
CA VAL A 95 4.91 -10.67 -11.64
C VAL A 95 6.38 -10.99 -11.96
N GLU A 96 6.73 -11.22 -13.22
CA GLU A 96 8.13 -11.48 -13.64
C GLU A 96 9.06 -10.30 -13.33
N ALA A 97 8.59 -9.07 -13.56
CA ALA A 97 9.35 -7.85 -13.25
C ALA A 97 9.57 -7.66 -11.74
N ARG A 98 8.64 -8.14 -10.91
CA ARG A 98 8.75 -8.10 -9.45
C ARG A 98 9.74 -9.13 -8.89
N MET A 99 10.01 -10.20 -9.64
CA MET A 99 11.00 -11.23 -9.27
C MET A 99 12.43 -10.83 -9.64
N GLN A 100 12.66 -9.63 -10.21
CA GLN A 100 14.00 -9.14 -10.53
C GLN A 100 14.57 -8.22 -9.42
N PRO A 101 15.88 -8.32 -9.09
CA PRO A 101 16.80 -9.36 -9.56
C PRO A 101 16.48 -10.73 -8.94
N ARG A 102 16.72 -11.80 -9.70
CA ARG A 102 16.62 -13.17 -9.18
C ARG A 102 17.87 -13.50 -8.37
N ILE A 103 17.76 -13.37 -7.06
CA ILE A 103 18.82 -13.80 -6.14
C ILE A 103 18.81 -15.33 -5.94
N PRO A 104 19.94 -15.96 -5.57
CA PRO A 104 20.03 -17.41 -5.38
C PRO A 104 19.02 -17.98 -4.38
N GLU A 105 18.67 -17.21 -3.35
CA GLU A 105 17.78 -17.66 -2.27
C GLU A 105 16.29 -17.54 -2.64
N LEU A 106 15.94 -16.89 -3.77
CA LEU A 106 14.55 -16.68 -4.16
C LEU A 106 13.82 -18.01 -4.40
N CYS A 107 12.80 -18.28 -3.60
CA CYS A 107 11.87 -19.38 -3.83
C CYS A 107 10.83 -18.94 -4.86
N GLU A 108 11.09 -19.25 -6.14
CA GLU A 108 10.32 -18.70 -7.26
C GLU A 108 8.82 -19.03 -7.21
N ASP A 109 8.44 -20.28 -6.96
CA ASP A 109 7.04 -20.72 -6.99
C ASP A 109 6.17 -20.04 -5.92
N PRO A 110 6.54 -20.05 -4.61
CA PRO A 110 5.74 -19.35 -3.60
C PRO A 110 5.72 -17.83 -3.82
N PHE A 111 6.83 -17.24 -4.26
CA PHE A 111 6.87 -15.82 -4.60
C PHE A 111 5.90 -15.51 -5.75
N ARG A 112 6.01 -16.25 -6.85
CA ARG A 112 5.16 -16.09 -8.04
C ARG A 112 3.69 -16.28 -7.70
N GLY A 113 3.35 -17.32 -6.92
CA GLY A 113 1.98 -17.60 -6.50
C GLY A 113 1.36 -16.48 -5.69
N VAL A 114 2.05 -16.00 -4.65
CA VAL A 114 1.57 -14.89 -3.81
C VAL A 114 1.42 -13.61 -4.64
N TYR A 115 2.43 -13.22 -5.41
CA TYR A 115 2.38 -11.98 -6.18
C TYR A 115 1.38 -12.05 -7.35
N THR A 116 1.07 -13.24 -7.85
CA THR A 116 -0.04 -13.45 -8.79
C THR A 116 -1.37 -13.16 -8.10
N ALA A 117 -1.63 -13.77 -6.94
CA ALA A 117 -2.86 -13.53 -6.17
C ALA A 117 -3.04 -12.05 -5.78
N MET A 118 -1.96 -11.37 -5.40
CA MET A 118 -1.95 -9.92 -5.13
C MET A 118 -2.37 -9.10 -6.36
N ASN A 119 -1.80 -9.39 -7.53
CA ASN A 119 -2.07 -8.62 -8.74
C ASN A 119 -3.42 -8.96 -9.38
N GLU A 120 -3.91 -10.20 -9.24
CA GLU A 120 -5.27 -10.58 -9.63
C GLU A 120 -6.31 -9.83 -8.80
N GLY A 121 -6.20 -9.84 -7.47
CA GLY A 121 -7.15 -9.12 -6.63
C GLY A 121 -7.08 -7.60 -6.82
N ARG A 122 -5.90 -7.04 -7.13
CA ARG A 122 -5.77 -5.64 -7.56
C ARG A 122 -6.58 -5.37 -8.83
N ARG A 123 -6.41 -6.20 -9.87
CA ARG A 123 -7.15 -6.09 -11.14
C ARG A 123 -8.66 -6.24 -10.93
N GLU A 124 -9.10 -7.10 -10.02
CA GLU A 124 -10.51 -7.29 -9.70
C GLU A 124 -11.12 -6.07 -8.99
N VAL A 125 -10.42 -5.51 -7.99
CA VAL A 125 -10.98 -4.44 -7.16
C VAL A 125 -10.91 -3.06 -7.83
N ILE A 126 -9.76 -2.74 -8.43
CA ILE A 126 -9.51 -1.41 -8.99
C ILE A 126 -9.37 -1.40 -10.51
N GLY A 127 -9.48 -2.55 -11.18
CA GLY A 127 -9.45 -2.61 -12.64
C GLY A 127 -10.69 -2.00 -13.29
N VAL A 128 -10.48 -1.42 -14.47
CA VAL A 128 -11.51 -1.01 -15.41
C VAL A 128 -11.37 -1.91 -16.64
N VAL A 129 -12.41 -2.68 -16.90
CA VAL A 129 -12.49 -3.56 -18.06
C VAL A 129 -12.80 -2.73 -19.31
N GLY A 130 -12.16 -3.04 -20.42
CA GLY A 130 -12.43 -2.43 -21.72
C GLY A 130 -12.00 -3.34 -22.86
N GLY A 131 -12.28 -2.91 -24.10
CA GLY A 131 -12.00 -3.72 -25.28
C GLY A 131 -13.02 -4.85 -25.51
N GLU A 132 -12.84 -5.57 -26.62
CA GLU A 132 -13.70 -6.71 -26.98
C GLU A 132 -13.37 -7.98 -26.17
N GLY A 133 -12.18 -8.07 -25.58
CA GLY A 133 -11.70 -9.25 -24.85
C GLY A 133 -12.02 -9.28 -23.35
N GLY A 134 -12.64 -8.23 -22.80
CA GLY A 134 -12.99 -8.16 -21.39
C GLY A 134 -11.79 -8.02 -20.44
N GLU A 135 -10.64 -7.59 -20.95
CA GLU A 135 -9.43 -7.37 -20.17
C GLU A 135 -9.44 -6.08 -19.36
N VAL A 136 -8.69 -6.06 -18.26
CA VAL A 136 -8.44 -4.83 -17.49
C VAL A 136 -7.44 -3.95 -18.26
N VAL A 137 -7.93 -2.83 -18.77
CA VAL A 137 -7.15 -1.87 -19.58
C VAL A 137 -6.67 -0.66 -18.79
N ARG A 138 -7.31 -0.36 -17.65
CA ARG A 138 -6.91 0.73 -16.75
C ARG A 138 -7.10 0.33 -15.28
N PHE A 139 -6.40 1.00 -14.39
CA PHE A 139 -6.71 1.03 -12.96
C PHE A 139 -7.36 2.36 -12.59
N LYS A 140 -8.42 2.33 -11.79
CA LYS A 140 -9.14 3.52 -11.32
C LYS A 140 -8.19 4.52 -10.66
N LYS A 141 -8.43 5.82 -10.88
CA LYS A 141 -7.80 6.91 -10.13
C LYS A 141 -7.95 6.70 -8.62
N ARG A 142 -6.88 6.88 -7.87
CA ARG A 142 -6.78 6.51 -6.45
C ARG A 142 -5.57 7.14 -5.78
N VAL A 143 -5.60 7.15 -4.46
CA VAL A 143 -4.38 7.18 -3.64
C VAL A 143 -4.13 5.75 -3.15
N GLU A 144 -2.92 5.24 -3.35
CA GLU A 144 -2.57 3.88 -2.98
C GLU A 144 -1.53 3.89 -1.87
N LEU A 145 -1.84 3.34 -0.69
CA LEU A 145 -0.84 3.09 0.35
C LEU A 145 -0.04 1.86 -0.07
N GLN A 146 1.19 2.07 -0.51
CA GLN A 146 2.04 1.04 -1.12
C GLN A 146 2.83 0.25 -0.07
N PHE A 147 3.21 0.89 1.03
CA PHE A 147 3.80 0.21 2.18
C PHE A 147 3.51 0.95 3.48
N LEU A 148 3.40 0.19 4.56
CA LEU A 148 3.43 0.66 5.94
C LEU A 148 3.98 -0.47 6.80
N HIS A 149 5.08 -0.22 7.50
CA HIS A 149 5.68 -1.19 8.41
C HIS A 149 6.28 -0.49 9.63
N THR A 150 6.38 -1.23 10.72
CA THR A 150 6.96 -0.80 11.99
C THR A 150 7.93 -1.88 12.43
N HIS A 151 9.11 -1.47 12.87
CA HIS A 151 10.12 -2.39 13.39
C HIS A 151 9.50 -3.31 14.45
N PRO A 152 9.73 -4.64 14.43
CA PRO A 152 9.05 -5.61 15.29
C PRO A 152 9.02 -5.22 16.78
N GLU A 153 10.17 -4.80 17.34
CA GLU A 153 10.27 -4.38 18.75
C GLU A 153 9.48 -3.11 19.11
N TYR A 154 9.10 -2.32 18.10
CA TYR A 154 8.39 -1.06 18.22
C TYR A 154 6.90 -1.19 17.85
N GLN A 155 6.44 -2.37 17.44
CA GLN A 155 5.04 -2.63 17.13
C GLN A 155 4.14 -2.47 18.36
N ARG A 156 2.84 -2.24 18.11
CA ARG A 156 1.81 -2.04 19.16
C ARG A 156 2.04 -0.83 20.07
N ARG A 157 2.92 0.10 19.68
CA ARG A 157 3.19 1.38 20.38
C ARG A 157 2.57 2.60 19.70
N GLY A 158 1.66 2.40 18.74
CA GLY A 158 0.95 3.48 18.05
C GLY A 158 1.67 4.11 16.84
N ILE A 159 2.91 3.70 16.53
CA ILE A 159 3.71 4.23 15.41
C ILE A 159 2.99 4.05 14.06
N GLY A 160 2.53 2.83 13.76
CA GLY A 160 1.76 2.57 12.53
C GLY A 160 0.49 3.41 12.44
N SER A 161 -0.21 3.63 13.56
CA SER A 161 -1.39 4.51 13.60
C SER A 161 -1.05 5.97 13.36
N ALA A 162 0.08 6.46 13.88
CA ALA A 162 0.51 7.85 13.67
C ALA A 162 0.96 8.09 12.23
N LEU A 163 1.74 7.17 11.64
CA LEU A 163 2.11 7.22 10.22
C LEU A 163 0.88 7.21 9.32
N LEU A 164 -0.08 6.31 9.60
CA LEU A 164 -1.32 6.20 8.85
C LEU A 164 -2.18 7.47 8.98
N LYS A 165 -2.26 8.05 10.18
CA LYS A 165 -2.96 9.33 10.40
C LYS A 165 -2.33 10.45 9.58
N ARG A 166 -1.00 10.55 9.58
CA ARG A 166 -0.29 11.56 8.78
C ARG A 166 -0.56 11.38 7.29
N PHE A 167 -0.51 10.14 6.79
CA PHE A 167 -0.89 9.82 5.41
C PHE A 167 -2.31 10.31 5.05
N LEU A 168 -3.29 10.09 5.94
CA LEU A 168 -4.66 10.57 5.72
C LEU A 168 -4.75 12.09 5.70
N GLU A 169 -3.97 12.78 6.55
CA GLU A 169 -3.91 14.24 6.58
C GLU A 169 -3.36 14.80 5.25
N GLU A 170 -2.26 14.24 4.73
CA GLU A 170 -1.67 14.65 3.45
C GLU A 170 -2.59 14.40 2.24
N THR A 171 -3.52 13.45 2.35
CA THR A 171 -4.34 13.00 1.22
C THR A 171 -5.81 13.40 1.31
N ALA A 172 -6.23 14.03 2.42
CA ALA A 172 -7.62 14.38 2.71
C ALA A 172 -8.28 15.27 1.63
N GLY A 173 -7.50 16.15 1.00
CA GLY A 173 -8.00 17.13 0.02
C GLY A 173 -8.13 16.61 -1.41
N LEU A 174 -7.63 15.41 -1.71
CA LEU A 174 -7.52 14.93 -3.10
C LEU A 174 -8.86 14.45 -3.68
N GLY A 175 -9.85 14.13 -2.83
CA GLY A 175 -11.15 13.63 -3.28
C GLY A 175 -11.08 12.27 -4.00
N LEU A 176 -9.97 11.55 -3.87
CA LEU A 176 -9.74 10.23 -4.47
C LEU A 176 -10.10 9.12 -3.47
N MET A 177 -10.45 7.96 -4.00
CA MET A 177 -10.57 6.73 -3.20
C MET A 177 -9.18 6.30 -2.71
N LEU A 178 -9.09 5.86 -1.45
CA LEU A 178 -7.86 5.28 -0.91
C LEU A 178 -7.91 3.77 -1.07
N TYR A 179 -6.83 3.17 -1.55
CA TYR A 179 -6.70 1.74 -1.79
C TYR A 179 -5.43 1.20 -1.11
N LEU A 180 -5.50 -0.02 -0.58
CA LEU A 180 -4.35 -0.74 -0.05
C LEU A 180 -4.57 -2.27 -0.10
N GLN A 181 -3.46 -2.99 0.05
CA GLN A 181 -3.46 -4.44 0.30
C GLN A 181 -2.92 -4.68 1.71
N ALA A 182 -3.67 -5.43 2.52
CA ALA A 182 -3.37 -5.66 3.92
C ALA A 182 -3.09 -7.15 4.20
N THR A 183 -2.05 -7.41 4.97
CA THR A 183 -1.87 -8.70 5.66
C THR A 183 -2.93 -8.82 6.76
N ASP A 184 -3.16 -10.04 7.26
CA ASP A 184 -4.07 -10.25 8.41
C ASP A 184 -3.61 -9.46 9.65
N GLU A 185 -2.30 -9.29 9.85
CA GLU A 185 -1.73 -8.52 10.98
C GLU A 185 -1.99 -7.01 10.84
N GLY A 186 -1.91 -6.49 9.61
CA GLY A 186 -2.11 -5.06 9.32
C GLY A 186 -3.58 -4.66 9.24
N ARG A 187 -4.46 -5.56 8.77
CA ARG A 187 -5.88 -5.28 8.52
C ARG A 187 -6.62 -4.56 9.66
N PRO A 188 -6.51 -4.97 10.94
CA PRO A 188 -7.24 -4.33 12.03
C PRO A 188 -6.88 -2.85 12.24
N LEU A 189 -5.68 -2.42 11.83
CA LEU A 189 -5.30 -1.01 11.88
C LEU A 189 -6.12 -0.18 10.89
N TYR A 190 -6.30 -0.69 9.67
CA TYR A 190 -7.00 0.01 8.59
C TYR A 190 -8.52 0.02 8.81
N GLU A 191 -9.10 -1.05 9.35
CA GLU A 191 -10.55 -1.11 9.65
C GLU A 191 -10.95 -0.05 10.69
N LYS A 192 -10.12 0.18 11.71
CA LYS A 192 -10.38 1.18 12.76
C LYS A 192 -10.53 2.61 12.25
N ILE A 193 -9.96 2.91 11.09
CA ILE A 193 -10.04 4.25 10.47
C ILE A 193 -11.01 4.26 9.27
N GLY A 194 -11.79 3.20 9.11
CA GLY A 194 -12.86 3.07 8.12
C GLY A 194 -12.38 2.76 6.71
N PHE A 195 -11.32 1.96 6.56
CA PHE A 195 -11.14 1.17 5.35
C PHE A 195 -12.02 -0.09 5.44
N GLU A 196 -12.56 -0.52 4.32
CA GLU A 196 -13.40 -1.71 4.20
C GLU A 196 -12.68 -2.74 3.35
N ALA A 197 -12.60 -3.99 3.83
CA ALA A 197 -12.08 -5.10 3.04
C ALA A 197 -13.16 -5.56 2.05
N VAL A 198 -12.93 -5.34 0.75
CA VAL A 198 -13.88 -5.64 -0.33
C VAL A 198 -13.58 -6.96 -1.04
N LEU A 199 -12.36 -7.48 -0.89
CA LEU A 199 -11.96 -8.79 -1.40
C LEU A 199 -10.92 -9.38 -0.44
N LYS A 200 -10.96 -10.70 -0.25
CA LYS A 200 -9.89 -11.47 0.41
C LYS A 200 -9.42 -12.55 -0.54
N ARG A 201 -8.10 -12.68 -0.70
CA ARG A 201 -7.48 -13.82 -1.40
C ARG A 201 -6.53 -14.54 -0.45
N THR A 202 -6.44 -15.85 -0.64
CA THR A 202 -5.60 -16.73 0.17
C THR A 202 -4.73 -17.53 -0.77
N TYR A 203 -3.42 -17.48 -0.55
CA TYR A 203 -2.47 -18.38 -1.16
C TYR A 203 -2.08 -19.45 -0.14
N VAL A 204 -2.13 -20.72 -0.54
CA VAL A 204 -1.75 -21.85 0.30
C VAL A 204 -0.40 -22.35 -0.21
N PHE A 205 0.60 -22.36 0.66
CA PHE A 205 1.92 -22.89 0.33
C PHE A 205 1.83 -24.42 0.20
N GLU A 206 2.67 -25.01 -0.67
CA GLU A 206 2.70 -26.47 -0.85
C GLU A 206 3.21 -27.22 0.38
N ASP A 207 4.01 -26.54 1.21
CA ASP A 207 4.41 -27.02 2.52
C ASP A 207 3.18 -27.05 3.45
N GLY A 208 2.70 -28.26 3.75
CA GLY A 208 1.42 -28.47 4.45
C GLY A 208 1.36 -27.91 5.88
N ASP A 209 2.51 -27.59 6.48
CA ASP A 209 2.60 -26.98 7.80
C ASP A 209 2.70 -25.44 7.75
N ALA A 210 2.87 -24.85 6.57
CA ALA A 210 2.95 -23.41 6.40
C ALA A 210 1.57 -22.74 6.51
N GLU A 211 1.49 -21.66 7.30
CA GLU A 211 0.27 -20.88 7.41
C GLU A 211 -0.09 -20.23 6.05
N PRO A 212 -1.38 -20.24 5.64
CA PRO A 212 -1.80 -19.60 4.41
C PRO A 212 -1.50 -18.10 4.40
N TYR A 213 -1.09 -17.58 3.24
CA TYR A 213 -0.86 -16.16 3.05
C TYR A 213 -2.16 -15.45 2.63
N ASN A 214 -2.73 -14.67 3.55
CA ASN A 214 -3.97 -13.94 3.36
C ASN A 214 -3.73 -12.48 2.97
N ILE A 215 -4.41 -12.04 1.91
CA ILE A 215 -4.36 -10.66 1.43
C ILE A 215 -5.79 -10.11 1.42
N SER A 216 -6.01 -9.02 2.16
CA SER A 216 -7.25 -8.25 2.12
C SER A 216 -7.06 -7.01 1.27
N PHE A 217 -7.89 -6.84 0.24
CA PHE A 217 -7.91 -5.66 -0.60
C PHE A 217 -8.91 -4.68 -0.01
N MET A 218 -8.41 -3.51 0.41
CA MET A 218 -9.20 -2.58 1.20
C MET A 218 -9.34 -1.24 0.50
N VAL A 219 -10.53 -0.66 0.59
CA VAL A 219 -10.85 0.65 0.03
C VAL A 219 -11.41 1.57 1.09
N LYS A 220 -11.21 2.86 0.90
CA LYS A 220 -11.90 3.93 1.64
C LYS A 220 -12.39 4.97 0.66
N SER A 221 -13.71 5.08 0.52
CA SER A 221 -14.34 6.06 -0.36
C SER A 221 -14.08 7.49 0.12
N PRO A 222 -13.94 8.46 -0.80
CA PRO A 222 -13.82 9.87 -0.43
C PRO A 222 -15.08 10.33 0.29
N LYS A 223 -14.93 11.24 1.27
CA LYS A 223 -16.09 11.86 1.91
C LYS A 223 -16.79 12.77 0.91
N VAL A 224 -17.97 12.39 0.44
CA VAL A 224 -18.83 13.27 -0.36
C VAL A 224 -19.32 14.39 0.56
N LYS A 225 -18.90 15.64 0.31
CA LYS A 225 -19.57 16.79 0.92
C LYS A 225 -20.89 17.00 0.19
N THR A 226 -21.99 16.53 0.76
CA THR A 226 -23.33 16.90 0.29
C THR A 226 -23.52 18.39 0.53
N LEU A 227 -23.50 19.20 -0.52
CA LEU A 227 -24.01 20.57 -0.46
C LEU A 227 -25.54 20.47 -0.40
N CYS A 228 -26.13 20.66 0.77
CA CYS A 228 -27.56 20.95 0.87
C CYS A 228 -27.77 22.38 0.36
N VAL A 229 -28.24 22.52 -0.87
CA VAL A 229 -28.79 23.80 -1.34
C VAL A 229 -30.21 23.88 -0.78
N SER A 230 -30.39 24.62 0.32
CA SER A 230 -31.72 25.00 0.76
C SER A 230 -32.29 26.00 -0.25
N GLY A 231 -33.26 25.56 -1.05
CA GLY A 231 -34.03 26.47 -1.90
C GLY A 231 -34.87 27.40 -1.03
N GLU A 232 -34.44 28.65 -0.89
CA GLU A 232 -35.31 29.71 -0.37
C GLU A 232 -36.42 29.99 -1.39
N GLY A 233 -37.65 29.99 -0.89
CA GLY A 233 -38.87 30.03 -1.68
C GLY A 233 -39.09 31.33 -2.45
N LEU A 234 -39.59 31.18 -3.68
CA LEU A 234 -40.29 32.23 -4.40
C LEU A 234 -41.62 32.54 -3.68
N HIS A 235 -41.64 33.56 -2.83
CA HIS A 235 -42.87 34.23 -2.45
C HIS A 235 -43.25 35.21 -3.56
N SER A 236 -44.38 34.95 -4.20
CA SER A 236 -45.03 35.85 -5.15
C SER A 236 -45.78 36.94 -4.37
N PRO A 237 -45.68 38.24 -4.70
CA PRO A 237 -46.50 39.26 -4.07
C PRO A 237 -47.94 39.21 -4.62
N GLU A 238 -48.91 39.34 -3.71
CA GLU A 238 -50.32 39.59 -4.02
C GLU A 238 -50.50 40.90 -4.78
N THR A 239 -51.24 40.84 -5.89
CA THR A 239 -51.75 42.01 -6.60
C THR A 239 -52.99 42.53 -5.88
N ALA A 240 -52.87 43.66 -5.21
CA ALA A 240 -54.00 44.49 -4.80
C ALA A 240 -54.31 45.51 -5.89
N ILE A 241 -55.49 45.47 -6.48
CA ILE A 241 -56.10 46.63 -7.16
C ILE A 241 -57.57 46.70 -6.75
N ALA A 242 -57.97 47.93 -6.41
CA ALA A 242 -59.29 48.40 -5.99
C ALA A 242 -60.41 48.13 -7.00
#